data_AF-A0A8T3ZXY3-F1
#
_entry.id   AF-A0A8T3ZXY3-F1
#
_cell.length_a   1.000
_cell.length_b   1.000
_cell.length_c   1.000
_cell.angle_alpha   90.00
_cell.angle_beta   90.00
_cell.angle_gamma   90.00
#
_symmetry.space_group_name_H-M   'P 1'
#
loop_
_entity.id
_entity.type
_entity.pdbx_description
1 polymer ?
#
loop_
_entity_poly.entity_id
_entity_poly.type
_entity_poly.pdbx_seq_one_letter_code
_entity_poly.pdbx_strand_id
1 'polypeptide(L)'
;MHNGLGYPEVEEVIELNILVLGLIRVKKKDSHKILSTAKIASVIDECRSIGGSIYLKAAVLMRGLSRAHAFASGNRRTAFLAGKYFVVKNGGRFSIPDDPNYAVILRRIREGRYSDHEIAEWISNGTID
;
A
#
# COMPACT_ATOMS: atom_id res chain seq x y z
N MET A 1 -16.70 -16.25 14.78
CA MET A 1 -15.92 -15.22 15.49
C MET A 1 -14.59 -15.06 14.77
N HIS A 2 -14.42 -14.04 13.93
CA HIS A 2 -13.09 -13.68 13.42
C HIS A 2 -12.53 -12.58 14.34
N ASN A 3 -11.87 -12.99 15.42
CA ASN A 3 -11.21 -12.07 16.36
C ASN A 3 -9.80 -11.75 15.84
N GLY A 4 -9.70 -10.83 14.89
CA GLY A 4 -8.42 -10.29 14.43
C GLY A 4 -8.52 -9.61 13.06
N LEU A 5 -7.71 -8.58 12.84
CA LEU A 5 -7.58 -7.97 11.51
C LEU A 5 -6.87 -8.94 10.56
N GLY A 6 -7.36 -9.06 9.32
CA GLY A 6 -6.74 -9.82 8.25
C GLY A 6 -5.66 -8.97 7.56
N TYR A 7 -4.39 -9.24 7.86
CA TYR A 7 -3.26 -8.61 7.18
C TYR A 7 -2.99 -9.30 5.83
N PRO A 8 -2.35 -8.61 4.87
CA PRO A 8 -1.83 -9.29 3.71
C PRO A 8 -0.65 -10.18 4.10
N GLU A 9 -0.56 -11.35 3.50
CA GLU A 9 0.66 -12.17 3.50
C GLU A 9 1.65 -11.67 2.43
N VAL A 10 2.91 -12.10 2.53
CA VAL A 10 3.97 -11.68 1.60
C VAL A 10 3.60 -12.05 0.15
N GLU A 11 3.04 -13.24 -0.04
CA GLU A 11 2.58 -13.78 -1.31
C GLU A 11 1.47 -12.92 -1.90
N GLU A 12 0.48 -12.50 -1.10
CA GLU A 12 -0.60 -11.62 -1.54
C GLU A 12 -0.04 -10.26 -2.03
N VAL A 13 0.99 -9.71 -1.37
CA VAL A 13 1.65 -8.47 -1.83
C VAL A 13 2.41 -8.67 -3.14
N ILE A 14 3.04 -9.83 -3.33
CA ILE A 14 3.71 -10.20 -4.60
C ILE A 14 2.68 -10.33 -5.72
N GLU A 15 1.56 -10.99 -5.48
CA GLU A 15 0.46 -11.13 -6.44
C GLU A 15 -0.08 -9.75 -6.85
N LEU A 16 -0.30 -8.84 -5.89
CA LEU A 16 -0.70 -7.46 -6.19
C LEU A 16 0.33 -6.73 -7.06
N ASN A 17 1.64 -6.97 -6.88
CA ASN A 17 2.67 -6.42 -7.76
C ASN A 17 2.56 -6.97 -9.19
N ILE A 18 2.34 -8.28 -9.33
CA ILE A 18 2.16 -8.93 -10.63
C ILE A 18 0.93 -8.36 -11.34
N LEU A 19 -0.21 -8.31 -10.65
CA LEU A 19 -1.46 -7.78 -11.17
C LEU A 19 -1.33 -6.34 -11.61
N VAL A 20 -0.72 -5.47 -10.78
CA VAL A 20 -0.64 -4.03 -11.12
C VAL A 20 0.29 -3.76 -12.30
N LEU A 21 1.37 -4.53 -12.43
CA LEU A 21 2.27 -4.42 -13.58
C LEU A 21 1.67 -5.02 -14.86
N GLY A 22 0.75 -5.99 -14.73
CA GLY A 22 -0.02 -6.54 -15.85
C GLY A 22 -1.10 -5.59 -16.36
N LEU A 23 -1.85 -4.97 -15.45
CA LEU A 23 -2.97 -4.08 -15.76
C LEU A 23 -2.54 -2.66 -16.14
N ILE A 24 -1.47 -2.15 -15.51
CA ILE A 24 -1.01 -0.77 -15.67
C ILE A 24 0.44 -0.80 -16.16
N ARG A 25 0.67 -1.18 -17.42
CA ARG A 25 2.00 -1.16 -18.02
C ARG A 25 2.42 0.26 -18.36
N VAL A 26 3.38 0.81 -17.60
CA VAL A 26 3.84 2.18 -17.81
C VAL A 26 5.06 2.23 -18.74
N LYS A 27 5.85 1.15 -18.91
CA LYS A 27 6.98 1.10 -19.88
C LYS A 27 7.32 -0.32 -20.36
N LYS A 28 8.05 -0.40 -21.49
CA LYS A 28 8.85 -1.55 -21.98
C LYS A 28 9.85 -2.15 -20.95
N LYS A 29 9.99 -1.55 -19.76
CA LYS A 29 11.00 -1.85 -18.72
C LYS A 29 10.41 -2.28 -17.35
N ASP A 30 9.08 -2.35 -17.19
CA ASP A 30 8.50 -2.86 -15.93
C ASP A 30 8.92 -4.34 -15.74
N SER A 31 9.35 -4.71 -14.53
CA SER A 31 9.80 -6.07 -14.19
C SER A 31 9.13 -6.56 -12.91
N HIS A 32 8.61 -7.78 -12.95
CA HIS A 32 8.05 -8.50 -11.80
C HIS A 32 9.12 -9.04 -10.83
N LYS A 33 10.40 -8.70 -11.05
CA LYS A 33 11.50 -9.17 -10.20
C LYS A 33 11.32 -8.68 -8.76
N ILE A 34 11.25 -9.64 -7.84
CA ILE A 34 11.29 -9.42 -6.40
C ILE A 34 12.75 -9.16 -6.00
N LEU A 35 12.98 -8.08 -5.25
CA LEU A 35 14.30 -7.72 -4.72
C LEU A 35 14.48 -8.19 -3.28
N SER A 36 13.42 -8.18 -2.47
CA SER A 36 13.47 -8.68 -1.09
C SER A 36 12.08 -8.95 -0.52
N THR A 37 11.81 -10.22 -0.21
CA THR A 37 10.61 -10.65 0.55
C THR A 37 10.70 -10.25 2.01
N ALA A 38 11.89 -10.27 2.61
CA ALA A 38 12.12 -9.84 3.99
C ALA A 38 11.69 -8.38 4.24
N LYS A 39 11.89 -7.50 3.26
CA LYS A 39 11.41 -6.11 3.36
C LYS A 39 9.88 -6.00 3.30
N ILE A 40 9.21 -6.90 2.58
CA ILE A 40 7.74 -6.96 2.56
C ILE A 40 7.25 -7.42 3.94
N ALA A 41 7.80 -8.52 4.45
CA ALA A 41 7.48 -9.05 5.77
C ALA A 41 7.68 -8.01 6.88
N SER A 42 8.82 -7.31 6.88
CA SER A 42 9.12 -6.25 7.86
C SER A 42 8.08 -5.13 7.86
N VAL A 43 7.54 -4.75 6.71
CA VAL A 43 6.49 -3.71 6.63
C VAL A 43 5.14 -4.25 7.14
N ILE A 44 4.82 -5.53 6.84
CA ILE A 44 3.62 -6.17 7.37
C ILE A 44 3.69 -6.26 8.89
N ASP A 45 4.85 -6.63 9.45
CA ASP A 45 5.07 -6.71 10.89
C ASP A 45 5.01 -5.32 11.57
N GLU A 46 5.57 -4.27 10.95
CA GLU A 46 5.40 -2.88 11.38
C GLU A 46 3.90 -2.53 11.50
N CYS A 47 3.14 -2.80 10.44
CA CYS A 47 1.68 -2.57 10.41
C CYS A 47 0.91 -3.38 11.49
N ARG A 48 1.33 -4.62 11.76
CA ARG A 48 0.75 -5.47 12.82
C ARG A 48 1.01 -4.89 14.21
N SER A 49 2.23 -4.39 14.44
CA SER A 49 2.69 -3.92 15.76
C SER A 49 2.06 -2.61 16.24
N ILE A 50 1.59 -1.74 15.34
CA ILE A 50 0.99 -0.46 15.73
C ILE A 50 -0.46 -0.64 16.18
N GLY A 51 -0.91 0.19 17.13
CA GLY A 51 -2.34 0.32 17.44
C GLY A 51 -3.08 1.20 16.42
N GLY A 52 -4.40 1.34 16.58
CA GLY A 52 -5.20 2.29 15.83
C GLY A 52 -6.15 1.68 14.79
N SER A 53 -6.77 2.55 13.99
CA SER A 53 -7.80 2.17 13.02
C SER A 53 -7.21 1.36 11.85
N ILE A 54 -8.08 0.66 11.12
CA ILE A 54 -7.69 0.00 9.86
C ILE A 54 -7.11 0.99 8.84
N TYR A 55 -7.50 2.27 8.90
CA TYR A 55 -7.00 3.30 8.01
C TYR A 55 -5.58 3.73 8.37
N LEU A 56 -5.26 3.85 9.66
CA LEU A 56 -3.90 4.12 10.12
C LEU A 56 -2.95 2.96 9.78
N LYS A 57 -3.42 1.72 9.96
CA LYS A 57 -2.68 0.51 9.55
C LYS A 57 -2.47 0.45 8.03
N ALA A 58 -3.50 0.79 7.24
CA ALA A 58 -3.38 0.89 5.79
C ALA A 58 -2.37 1.97 5.36
N ALA A 59 -2.34 3.10 6.06
CA ALA A 59 -1.38 4.17 5.83
C ALA A 59 0.06 3.71 6.06
N VAL A 60 0.34 3.04 7.19
CA VAL A 60 1.66 2.46 7.48
C VAL A 60 2.07 1.45 6.40
N LEU A 61 1.16 0.55 6.03
CA LEU A 61 1.42 -0.43 4.97
C LEU A 61 1.75 0.25 3.63
N MET A 62 0.99 1.28 3.25
CA MET A 62 1.18 2.04 2.01
C MET A 62 2.48 2.84 2.01
N ARG A 63 2.81 3.53 3.11
CA ARG A 63 4.09 4.25 3.27
C ARG A 63 5.27 3.28 3.23
N GLY A 64 5.21 2.22 4.04
CA GLY A 64 6.29 1.24 4.19
C GLY A 64 6.62 0.57 2.86
N LEU A 65 5.61 0.01 2.17
CA LEU A 65 5.83 -0.63 0.86
C LEU A 65 6.29 0.36 -0.21
N SER A 66 5.84 1.62 -0.16
CA SER A 66 6.30 2.66 -1.09
C SER A 66 7.79 2.97 -0.95
N ARG A 67 8.38 2.79 0.24
CA ARG A 67 9.79 3.08 0.56
C ARG A 67 10.67 1.83 0.63
N ALA A 68 10.11 0.65 0.82
CA ALA A 68 10.87 -0.58 1.01
C ALA A 68 11.81 -0.92 -0.18
N HIS A 69 11.43 -0.55 -1.40
CA HIS A 69 12.12 -0.99 -2.61
C HIS A 69 12.21 -2.54 -2.66
N ALA A 70 11.10 -3.20 -2.36
CA ALA A 70 10.99 -4.67 -2.35
C ALA A 70 10.87 -5.26 -3.76
N PHE A 71 10.49 -4.46 -4.75
CA PHE A 71 10.32 -4.86 -6.14
C PHE A 71 11.20 -4.01 -7.08
N ALA A 72 11.59 -4.58 -8.22
CA ALA A 72 12.31 -3.85 -9.27
C ALA A 72 11.42 -2.77 -9.92
N SER A 73 10.11 -2.97 -9.94
CA SER A 73 9.13 -2.03 -10.50
C SER A 73 7.82 -2.06 -9.74
N GLY A 74 7.04 -0.99 -9.87
CA GLY A 74 5.68 -0.98 -9.33
C GLY A 74 5.52 -0.76 -7.82
N ASN A 75 6.58 -0.51 -7.03
CA ASN A 75 6.48 -0.38 -5.56
C ASN A 75 5.32 0.53 -5.09
N ARG A 76 5.23 1.78 -5.60
CA ARG A 76 4.14 2.72 -5.21
C ARG A 76 2.75 2.24 -5.63
N ARG A 77 2.64 1.65 -6.82
CA ARG A 77 1.38 1.08 -7.34
C ARG A 77 0.94 -0.13 -6.49
N THR A 78 1.89 -0.96 -6.11
CA THR A 78 1.68 -2.14 -5.24
C THR A 78 1.28 -1.70 -3.85
N ALA A 79 1.94 -0.68 -3.29
CA ALA A 79 1.63 -0.13 -1.98
C ALA A 79 0.20 0.42 -1.89
N PHE A 80 -0.24 1.15 -2.93
CA PHE A 80 -1.62 1.64 -3.02
C PHE A 80 -2.63 0.49 -3.01
N LEU A 81 -2.41 -0.53 -3.84
CA LEU A 81 -3.29 -1.70 -3.88
C LEU A 81 -3.25 -2.52 -2.59
N ALA A 82 -2.10 -2.65 -1.94
CA ALA A 82 -1.97 -3.36 -0.66
C ALA A 82 -2.76 -2.65 0.45
N GLY A 83 -2.71 -1.31 0.49
CA GLY A 83 -3.55 -0.52 1.39
C GLY A 83 -5.04 -0.70 1.11
N LYS A 84 -5.45 -0.63 -0.16
CA LYS A 84 -6.85 -0.88 -0.59
C LYS A 84 -7.30 -2.29 -0.23
N TYR A 85 -6.47 -3.29 -0.53
CA TYR A 85 -6.72 -4.69 -0.21
C TYR A 85 -6.92 -4.89 1.29
N PHE A 86 -6.03 -4.36 2.12
CA PHE A 86 -6.14 -4.44 3.57
C PHE A 86 -7.43 -3.81 4.11
N VAL A 87 -7.78 -2.60 3.67
CA VAL A 87 -9.01 -1.92 4.12
C VAL A 87 -10.26 -2.75 3.75
N VAL A 88 -10.36 -3.21 2.50
CA VAL A 88 -11.51 -3.99 2.02
C VAL A 88 -11.59 -5.35 2.72
N LYS A 89 -10.45 -6.05 2.89
CA LYS A 89 -10.37 -7.34 3.60
C LYS A 89 -10.85 -7.23 5.05
N ASN A 90 -10.75 -6.05 5.65
CA ASN A 90 -11.18 -5.77 7.02
C ASN A 90 -12.54 -5.06 7.12
N GLY A 91 -13.35 -5.07 6.05
CA GLY A 91 -14.70 -4.52 6.04
C GLY A 91 -14.78 -2.99 5.98
N GLY A 92 -13.65 -2.30 5.74
CA GLY A 92 -13.61 -0.86 5.56
C GLY A 92 -13.92 -0.43 4.14
N ARG A 93 -14.25 0.86 3.98
CA ARG A 93 -14.40 1.51 2.68
C ARG A 93 -13.10 2.23 2.32
N PHE A 94 -12.57 1.97 1.13
CA PHE A 94 -11.45 2.72 0.58
C PHE A 94 -12.00 3.88 -0.25
N SER A 95 -12.01 5.08 0.32
CA SER A 95 -12.77 6.23 -0.21
C SER A 95 -11.98 7.09 -1.20
N ILE A 96 -10.72 6.77 -1.46
CA ILE A 96 -9.94 7.44 -2.51
C ILE A 96 -10.63 7.18 -3.85
N PRO A 97 -11.07 8.22 -4.59
CA PRO A 97 -11.63 8.08 -5.93
C PRO A 97 -10.64 7.47 -6.93
N ASP A 98 -10.99 7.42 -8.21
CA ASP A 98 -10.01 7.21 -9.29
C ASP A 98 -9.59 8.57 -9.86
N ASP A 99 -8.32 8.97 -9.67
CA ASP A 99 -7.75 10.24 -10.16
C ASP A 99 -6.30 10.02 -10.61
N PRO A 100 -5.93 10.41 -11.85
CA PRO A 100 -4.55 10.39 -12.32
C PRO A 100 -3.54 11.14 -11.42
N ASN A 101 -3.98 12.15 -10.67
CA ASN A 101 -3.14 12.98 -9.81
C ASN A 101 -2.57 12.22 -8.60
N TYR A 102 -3.12 11.05 -8.25
CA TYR A 102 -2.60 10.25 -7.13
C TYR A 102 -1.18 9.74 -7.36
N ALA A 103 -0.69 9.69 -8.60
CA ALA A 103 0.71 9.42 -8.87
C ALA A 103 1.66 10.46 -8.23
N VAL A 104 1.19 11.71 -8.05
CA VAL A 104 1.90 12.78 -7.34
C VAL A 104 1.82 12.56 -5.83
N ILE A 105 0.63 12.25 -5.30
CA ILE A 105 0.44 11.98 -3.86
C ILE A 105 1.29 10.78 -3.41
N LEU A 106 1.25 9.66 -4.14
CA LEU A 106 2.08 8.48 -3.86
C LEU A 106 3.59 8.77 -3.94
N ARG A 107 4.00 9.75 -4.75
CA ARG A 107 5.39 10.24 -4.76
C ARG A 107 5.73 10.98 -3.46
N ARG A 108 4.86 11.90 -3.05
CA ARG A 108 4.98 12.69 -1.83
C ARG A 108 4.97 11.82 -0.56
N ILE A 109 4.15 10.76 -0.53
CA ILE A 109 4.16 9.73 0.53
C ILE A 109 5.55 9.08 0.62
N ARG A 110 6.10 8.63 -0.51
CA ARG A 110 7.45 8.05 -0.56
C ARG A 110 8.50 9.04 -0.05
N GLU A 111 8.38 10.32 -0.41
CA GLU A 111 9.28 11.41 0.00
C GLU A 111 9.10 11.87 1.46
N GLY A 112 8.07 11.39 2.16
CA GLY A 112 7.83 11.77 3.56
C GLY A 112 7.17 13.13 3.75
N ARG A 113 6.40 13.57 2.76
CA ARG A 113 5.63 14.81 2.83
C ARG A 113 4.29 14.67 3.54
N TYR A 114 3.87 13.46 3.84
CA TYR A 114 2.63 13.15 4.57
C TYR A 114 2.93 12.22 5.74
N SER A 115 2.30 12.50 6.88
CA SER A 115 2.23 11.63 8.05
C SER A 115 1.30 10.44 7.81
N ASP A 116 1.42 9.42 8.65
CA ASP A 116 0.52 8.25 8.58
C ASP A 116 -0.94 8.63 8.87
N HIS A 117 -1.18 9.70 9.64
CA HIS A 117 -2.53 10.23 9.89
C HIS A 117 -3.14 10.92 8.67
N GLU A 118 -2.37 11.76 7.96
CA GLU A 118 -2.84 12.40 6.72
C GLU A 118 -3.13 11.36 5.63
N ILE A 119 -2.29 10.33 5.53
CA ILE A 119 -2.53 9.21 4.61
C ILE A 119 -3.78 8.42 5.04
N ALA A 120 -3.99 8.20 6.34
CA ALA A 120 -5.17 7.51 6.85
C ALA A 120 -6.46 8.28 6.53
N GLU A 121 -6.45 9.59 6.71
CA GLU A 121 -7.55 10.50 6.37
C GLU A 121 -7.86 10.47 4.88
N TRP A 122 -6.82 10.47 4.05
CA TRP A 122 -6.96 10.29 2.61
C TRP A 122 -7.64 8.97 2.26
N ILE A 123 -7.24 7.88 2.91
CA ILE A 123 -7.83 6.56 2.68
C ILE A 123 -9.31 6.52 3.11
N SER A 124 -9.66 7.10 4.27
CA SER A 124 -11.01 7.03 4.82
C SER A 124 -11.99 7.99 4.14
N ASN A 125 -11.52 9.18 3.77
CA ASN A 125 -12.39 10.29 3.35
C ASN A 125 -12.10 10.78 1.92
N GLY A 126 -11.03 10.32 1.29
CA GLY A 126 -10.66 10.65 -0.09
C GLY A 126 -9.95 11.99 -0.25
N THR A 127 -9.67 12.71 0.85
CA THR A 127 -9.06 14.05 0.87
C THR A 127 -7.72 14.06 1.59
N ILE A 128 -6.74 14.80 1.05
CA ILE A 128 -5.42 14.99 1.66
C ILE A 128 -4.94 16.41 1.35
N ASP A 129 -4.39 17.09 2.35
CA ASP A 129 -3.92 18.48 2.26
C ASP A 129 -2.42 18.56 1.95
#